data_AF-A0A969QIX6-F1
#
_entry.id   AF-A0A969QIX6-F1
#
_cell.length_a   1.000
_cell.length_b   1.000
_cell.length_c   1.000
_cell.angle_alpha   90.00
_cell.angle_beta   90.00
_cell.angle_gamma   90.00
#
_symmetry.space_group_name_H-M   'P 1'
#
loop_
_entity.id
_entity.type
_entity.pdbx_description
1 polymer ?
#
loop_
_entity_poly.entity_id
_entity_poly.type
_entity_poly.pdbx_seq_one_letter_code
_entity_poly.pdbx_strand_id
1 'polypeptide(L)'
;MIALVSLALGLASCDQRTTSQYEATATVTYTWQVEYSIDSDKTNQIRREKFASTSLINKNGERPGEAVTGPDDRGLWYPALPPRPTVDEIEARQKPQEQISQPELLKDADYTITYESEGQTINASTNYDVYRTVVKALPNQRPLELTLGVDDKFVQKADIK
;
A
#
# COMPACT_ATOMS: atom_id res chain seq x y z
N MET A 1 36.51 44.80 4.99
CA MET A 1 35.22 44.62 4.30
C MET A 1 34.95 43.12 4.28
N ILE A 2 34.19 42.60 5.26
CA ILE A 2 33.94 41.16 5.42
C ILE A 2 32.58 40.89 4.78
N ALA A 3 32.57 40.12 3.68
CA ALA A 3 31.36 39.67 3.03
C ALA A 3 30.76 38.52 3.84
N LEU A 4 29.60 38.75 4.47
CA LEU A 4 28.75 37.69 4.99
C LEU A 4 28.10 36.98 3.79
N VAL A 5 28.49 35.73 3.56
CA VAL A 5 27.75 34.81 2.69
C VAL A 5 26.62 34.21 3.53
N SER A 6 25.40 34.73 3.34
CA SER A 6 24.19 34.17 3.93
C SER A 6 23.83 32.87 3.20
N LEU A 7 24.11 31.73 3.84
CA LEU A 7 23.69 30.42 3.37
C LEU A 7 22.19 30.25 3.68
N ALA A 8 21.33 30.47 2.69
CA ALA A 8 19.90 30.22 2.83
C ALA A 8 19.66 28.70 2.85
N LEU A 9 19.33 28.16 4.02
CA LEU A 9 18.79 26.82 4.17
C LEU A 9 17.38 26.80 3.57
N GLY A 10 17.21 26.17 2.41
CA GLY A 10 15.89 25.89 1.85
C GLY A 10 15.15 24.93 2.79
N LEU A 11 14.15 25.45 3.51
CA LEU A 11 13.21 24.63 4.26
C LEU A 11 12.42 23.80 3.25
N ALA A 12 12.56 22.47 3.29
CA ALA A 12 11.61 21.59 2.63
C ALA A 12 10.25 21.81 3.32
N SER A 13 9.40 22.63 2.70
CA SER A 13 8.02 22.85 3.15
C SER A 13 7.27 21.53 3.04
N CYS A 14 6.75 21.02 4.16
CA CYS A 14 5.64 20.07 4.09
C CYS A 14 4.40 20.86 3.72
N ASP A 15 3.92 20.70 2.51
CA ASP A 15 2.71 21.39 2.06
C ASP A 15 1.49 20.79 2.76
N GLN A 16 0.66 21.69 3.29
CA GLN A 16 -0.58 21.34 3.99
C GLN A 16 -1.79 21.69 3.14
N ARG A 17 -2.76 20.79 3.06
CA ARG A 17 -4.00 20.98 2.28
C ARG A 17 -5.21 20.61 3.12
N THR A 18 -6.18 21.52 3.19
CA THR A 18 -7.47 21.21 3.83
C THR A 18 -8.49 20.82 2.77
N THR A 19 -9.20 19.71 2.98
CA THR A 19 -10.22 19.22 2.06
C THR A 19 -11.40 18.60 2.82
N SER A 20 -12.61 18.81 2.30
CA SER A 20 -13.85 18.19 2.79
C SER A 20 -14.39 17.13 1.84
N GLN A 21 -13.76 16.95 0.68
CA GLN A 21 -14.16 16.00 -0.35
C GLN A 21 -12.99 15.05 -0.58
N TYR A 22 -13.12 13.86 -0.01
CA TYR A 22 -12.09 12.85 -0.04
C TYR A 22 -12.67 11.44 0.05
N GLU A 23 -11.94 10.48 -0.48
CA GLU A 23 -12.15 9.05 -0.31
C GLU A 23 -10.81 8.36 -0.13
N ALA A 24 -10.81 7.21 0.55
CA ALA A 24 -9.61 6.41 0.69
C ALA A 24 -9.88 4.96 0.31
N THR A 25 -8.89 4.36 -0.35
CA THR A 25 -8.91 2.96 -0.74
C THR A 25 -7.72 2.23 -0.13
N ALA A 26 -7.96 1.00 0.31
CA ALA A 26 -6.90 0.04 0.62
C ALA A 26 -7.07 -1.19 -0.29
N THR A 27 -6.17 -1.36 -1.24
CA THR A 27 -6.14 -2.52 -2.13
C THR A 27 -5.34 -3.61 -1.45
N VAL A 28 -6.03 -4.61 -0.92
CA VAL A 28 -5.37 -5.78 -0.33
C VAL A 28 -5.14 -6.83 -1.39
N THR A 29 -3.96 -7.46 -1.38
CA THR A 29 -3.58 -8.47 -2.37
C THR A 29 -3.01 -9.70 -1.68
N TYR A 30 -3.56 -10.86 -2.03
CA TYR A 30 -2.92 -12.14 -1.76
C TYR A 30 -2.13 -12.58 -2.98
N THR A 31 -0.90 -13.03 -2.79
CA THR A 31 -0.07 -13.59 -3.86
C THR A 31 0.66 -14.83 -3.36
N TRP A 32 0.57 -15.94 -4.10
CA TRP A 32 1.43 -17.08 -3.84
C TRP A 32 2.85 -16.78 -4.33
N GLN A 33 3.85 -17.04 -3.49
CA GLN A 33 5.26 -16.96 -3.82
C GLN A 33 5.95 -18.29 -3.53
N VAL A 34 6.90 -18.66 -4.38
CA VAL A 34 7.84 -19.76 -4.11
C VAL A 34 9.26 -19.23 -4.21
N GLU A 35 10.11 -19.68 -3.30
CA GLU A 35 11.54 -19.42 -3.35
C GLU A 35 12.26 -20.61 -4.01
N TYR A 36 13.20 -20.28 -4.89
CA TYR A 36 14.09 -21.22 -5.54
C TYR A 36 15.52 -20.84 -5.16
N SER A 37 16.26 -21.73 -4.51
CA SER A 37 17.59 -21.43 -3.98
C SER A 37 18.64 -22.44 -4.42
N ILE A 38 19.83 -21.99 -4.77
CA ILE A 38 20.98 -22.90 -4.93
C ILE A 38 21.57 -23.22 -3.55
N ASP A 39 21.59 -22.22 -2.67
CA ASP A 39 21.98 -22.30 -1.27
C ASP A 39 21.02 -21.40 -0.48
N SER A 40 20.20 -22.00 0.40
CA SER A 40 19.19 -21.28 1.19
C SER A 40 19.80 -20.34 2.23
N ASP A 41 21.08 -20.48 2.57
CA ASP A 41 21.74 -19.62 3.55
C ASP A 41 22.26 -18.31 2.92
N LYS A 42 22.23 -18.20 1.60
CA LYS A 42 22.72 -17.04 0.83
C LYS A 42 21.57 -16.32 0.14
N THR A 43 21.10 -15.21 0.71
CA THR A 43 19.96 -14.43 0.18
C THR A 43 20.12 -14.02 -1.29
N ASN A 44 21.34 -13.76 -1.77
CA ASN A 44 21.62 -13.42 -3.17
C ASN A 44 21.53 -14.62 -4.14
N GLN A 45 21.36 -15.83 -3.61
CA GLN A 45 21.13 -17.07 -4.36
C GLN A 45 19.68 -17.55 -4.25
N ILE A 46 18.79 -16.74 -3.68
CA ILE A 46 17.36 -17.02 -3.56
C ILE A 46 16.61 -16.21 -4.63
N ARG A 47 15.96 -16.92 -5.55
CA ARG A 47 15.04 -16.35 -6.54
C ARG A 47 13.61 -16.53 -6.07
N ARG A 48 12.82 -15.46 -6.09
CA ARG A 48 11.40 -15.48 -5.71
C ARG A 48 10.53 -15.39 -6.95
N GLU A 49 9.60 -16.32 -7.10
CA GLU A 49 8.61 -16.29 -8.17
C GLU A 49 7.21 -16.13 -7.62
N LYS A 50 6.44 -15.24 -8.25
CA LYS A 50 5.02 -15.04 -7.94
C LYS A 50 4.15 -15.91 -8.84
N PHE A 51 3.10 -16.46 -8.27
CA PHE A 51 2.09 -17.27 -8.96
C PHE A 51 0.76 -16.51 -8.97
N ALA A 52 -0.36 -17.21 -8.78
CA ALA A 52 -1.68 -16.60 -8.78
C ALA A 52 -1.81 -15.56 -7.66
N SER A 53 -2.53 -14.49 -7.97
CA SER A 53 -2.90 -13.43 -7.04
C SER A 53 -4.37 -13.09 -7.13
N THR A 54 -4.91 -12.56 -6.03
CA THR A 54 -6.28 -12.05 -5.93
C THR A 54 -6.26 -10.79 -5.09
N SER A 55 -6.97 -9.76 -5.52
CA SER A 55 -7.00 -8.47 -4.84
C SER A 55 -8.43 -8.02 -4.55
N LEU A 56 -8.58 -7.19 -3.52
CA LEU A 56 -9.85 -6.57 -3.14
C LEU A 56 -9.64 -5.11 -2.74
N ILE A 57 -10.49 -4.23 -3.25
CA ILE A 57 -10.47 -2.81 -2.91
C ILE A 57 -11.39 -2.59 -1.71
N ASN A 58 -10.81 -2.14 -0.60
CA ASN A 58 -11.54 -1.65 0.56
C ASN A 58 -11.74 -0.14 0.39
N LYS A 59 -12.96 0.30 0.08
CA LYS A 59 -13.27 1.72 -0.07
C LYS A 59 -13.88 2.25 1.23
N ASN A 60 -13.29 3.31 1.78
CA ASN A 60 -13.82 4.07 2.91
C ASN A 60 -14.13 3.23 4.17
N GLY A 61 -13.51 2.06 4.33
CA GLY A 61 -13.77 1.14 5.43
C GLY A 61 -15.10 0.38 5.33
N GLU A 62 -15.85 0.56 4.23
CA GLU A 62 -17.07 -0.19 3.96
C GLU A 62 -16.73 -1.62 3.56
N ARG A 63 -17.61 -2.57 3.89
CA ARG A 63 -17.44 -3.98 3.52
C ARG A 63 -17.68 -4.16 2.01
N PRO A 64 -16.67 -4.61 1.23
CA PRO A 64 -16.88 -4.95 -0.17
C PRO A 64 -17.77 -6.20 -0.32
N GLY A 65 -18.55 -6.29 -1.40
CA GLY A 65 -19.46 -7.42 -1.63
C GLY A 65 -18.72 -8.75 -1.88
N GLU A 66 -17.54 -8.67 -2.47
CA GLU A 66 -16.65 -9.78 -2.81
C GLU A 66 -15.76 -10.22 -1.63
N ALA A 67 -15.89 -9.56 -0.48
CA ALA A 67 -15.15 -9.92 0.73
C ALA A 67 -15.59 -11.29 1.26
N VAL A 68 -14.62 -12.21 1.37
CA VAL A 68 -14.83 -13.55 1.92
C VAL A 68 -14.48 -13.60 3.40
N THR A 69 -13.48 -12.84 3.83
CA THR A 69 -13.07 -12.76 5.24
C THR A 69 -12.83 -11.32 5.69
N GLY A 70 -12.77 -11.11 7.01
CA GLY A 70 -12.52 -9.81 7.63
C GLY A 70 -13.66 -9.31 8.52
N PRO A 71 -13.53 -8.07 9.05
CA PRO A 71 -12.34 -7.24 8.91
C PRO A 71 -11.20 -7.79 9.79
N ASP A 72 -9.94 -7.59 9.40
CA ASP A 72 -8.78 -7.91 10.25
C ASP A 72 -8.54 -6.86 11.34
N ASP A 73 -7.42 -6.97 12.07
CA ASP A 73 -7.00 -6.03 13.12
C ASP A 73 -6.77 -4.61 12.59
N ARG A 74 -6.56 -4.45 11.28
CA ARG A 74 -6.46 -3.17 10.57
C ARG A 74 -7.78 -2.68 10.00
N GLY A 75 -8.87 -3.43 10.20
CA GLY A 75 -10.18 -3.07 9.66
C GLY A 75 -10.31 -3.34 8.16
N LEU A 76 -9.46 -4.22 7.58
CA LEU A 76 -9.46 -4.54 6.15
C LEU A 76 -10.19 -5.86 5.89
N TRP A 77 -11.00 -5.86 4.84
CA TRP A 77 -11.68 -7.02 4.29
C TRP A 77 -10.85 -7.66 3.19
N TYR A 78 -10.94 -8.98 3.06
CA TYR A 78 -10.08 -9.77 2.18
C TYR A 78 -10.85 -10.61 1.16
N PRO A 79 -10.31 -10.78 -0.06
CA PRO A 79 -10.91 -11.63 -1.08
C PRO A 79 -10.74 -13.11 -0.71
N ALA A 80 -11.33 -13.98 -1.54
CA ALA A 80 -10.94 -15.40 -1.56
C ALA A 80 -9.43 -15.55 -1.78
N LEU A 81 -8.84 -16.63 -1.27
CA LEU A 81 -7.44 -16.95 -1.57
C LEU A 81 -7.28 -17.29 -3.06
N PRO A 82 -6.16 -16.89 -3.70
CA PRO A 82 -5.86 -17.35 -5.04
C PRO A 82 -5.61 -18.87 -5.01
N PRO A 83 -5.83 -19.58 -6.14
CA PRO A 83 -5.52 -21.00 -6.21
C PRO A 83 -4.04 -21.22 -5.87
N ARG A 84 -3.78 -22.18 -4.98
CA ARG A 84 -2.42 -22.57 -4.61
C ARG A 84 -1.71 -23.15 -5.85
N PRO A 85 -0.47 -22.74 -6.16
CA PRO A 85 0.25 -23.29 -7.30
C PRO A 85 0.44 -24.80 -7.13
N THR A 86 0.28 -25.52 -8.24
CA THR A 86 0.47 -26.97 -8.33
C THR A 86 1.95 -27.32 -8.36
N VAL A 87 2.28 -28.59 -8.06
CA VAL A 87 3.66 -29.09 -8.13
C VAL A 87 4.22 -28.89 -9.54
N ASP A 88 3.46 -29.25 -10.57
CA ASP A 88 3.87 -29.13 -11.97
C ASP A 88 4.19 -27.68 -12.36
N GLU A 89 3.37 -26.71 -11.92
CA GLU A 89 3.62 -25.28 -12.18
C GLU A 89 4.90 -24.78 -11.50
N ILE A 90 5.23 -25.31 -10.33
CA ILE A 90 6.41 -24.93 -9.56
C ILE A 90 7.67 -25.55 -10.18
N GLU A 91 7.64 -26.85 -10.50
CA GLU A 91 8.75 -27.57 -11.12
C GLU A 91 9.05 -27.03 -12.52
N ALA A 92 8.03 -26.63 -13.30
CA ALA A 92 8.19 -26.03 -14.62
C ALA A 92 9.00 -24.71 -14.60
N ARG A 93 9.06 -24.02 -13.44
CA ARG A 93 9.82 -22.78 -13.27
C ARG A 93 11.16 -22.97 -12.54
N GLN A 94 11.49 -24.20 -12.13
CA GLN A 94 12.75 -24.53 -11.46
C GLN A 94 13.91 -24.54 -12.46
N LYS A 95 15.05 -23.98 -12.07
CA LYS A 95 16.30 -24.07 -12.84
C LYS A 95 17.19 -25.20 -12.29
N PRO A 96 18.14 -25.71 -13.09
CA PRO A 96 19.07 -26.72 -12.61
C PRO A 96 19.77 -26.28 -11.32
N GLN A 97 19.93 -27.22 -10.38
CA GLN A 97 20.58 -27.03 -9.07
C GLN A 97 19.81 -26.17 -8.07
N GLU A 98 18.64 -25.64 -8.42
CA GLU A 98 17.77 -24.96 -7.44
C GLU A 98 17.02 -25.98 -6.58
N GLN A 99 16.83 -25.66 -5.31
CA GLN A 99 15.92 -26.31 -4.38
C GLN A 99 14.66 -25.46 -4.27
N ILE A 100 13.51 -26.14 -4.16
CA ILE A 100 12.19 -25.51 -4.12
C ILE A 100 11.73 -25.38 -2.66
N SER A 101 11.32 -24.19 -2.25
CA SER A 101 10.63 -24.00 -0.97
C SER A 101 9.14 -24.32 -1.06
N GLN A 102 8.47 -24.43 0.09
CA GLN A 102 7.00 -24.53 0.07
C GLN A 102 6.38 -23.22 -0.42
N PRO A 103 5.25 -23.27 -1.18
CA PRO A 103 4.49 -22.07 -1.49
C PRO A 103 4.06 -21.32 -0.24
N GLU A 104 4.42 -20.04 -0.20
CA GLU A 104 4.07 -19.10 0.85
C GLU A 104 3.04 -18.10 0.33
N LEU A 105 2.07 -17.76 1.17
CA LEU A 105 1.05 -16.76 0.84
C LEU A 105 1.52 -15.38 1.34
N LEU A 106 1.83 -14.50 0.40
CA LEU A 106 2.10 -13.09 0.70
C LEU A 106 0.80 -12.31 0.81
N LYS A 107 0.76 -11.38 1.76
CA LYS A 107 -0.36 -10.49 2.05
C LYS A 107 0.15 -9.06 2.02
N ASP A 108 -0.25 -8.30 1.00
CA ASP A 108 0.12 -6.90 0.81
C ASP A 108 -1.12 -5.99 0.89
N ALA A 109 -0.89 -4.71 1.20
CA ALA A 109 -1.94 -3.68 1.22
C ALA A 109 -1.38 -2.35 0.72
N ASP A 110 -1.92 -1.88 -0.40
CA ASP A 110 -1.59 -0.57 -0.98
C ASP A 110 -2.68 0.44 -0.61
N TYR A 111 -2.28 1.61 -0.12
CA TYR A 111 -3.20 2.64 0.34
C TYR A 111 -3.18 3.84 -0.59
N THR A 112 -4.36 4.38 -0.86
CA THR A 112 -4.55 5.53 -1.73
C THR A 112 -5.60 6.46 -1.14
N ILE A 113 -5.43 7.75 -1.34
CA ILE A 113 -6.42 8.78 -1.02
C ILE A 113 -6.70 9.58 -2.29
N THR A 114 -7.98 9.77 -2.58
CA THR A 114 -8.43 10.70 -3.62
C THR A 114 -9.08 11.89 -2.94
N TYR A 115 -8.70 13.12 -3.30
CA TYR A 115 -9.24 14.34 -2.71
C TYR A 115 -9.29 15.49 -3.70
N GLU A 116 -10.18 16.45 -3.45
CA GLU A 116 -10.26 17.68 -4.25
C GLU A 116 -9.32 18.76 -3.69
N SER A 117 -8.57 19.41 -4.59
CA SER A 117 -7.72 20.56 -4.28
C SER A 117 -7.66 21.51 -5.48
N GLU A 118 -7.90 22.81 -5.26
CA GLU A 118 -7.86 23.85 -6.30
C GLU A 118 -8.72 23.54 -7.55
N GLY A 119 -9.83 22.82 -7.36
CA GLY A 119 -10.73 22.41 -8.45
C GLY A 119 -10.24 21.21 -9.27
N GLN A 120 -9.23 20.49 -8.78
CA GLN A 120 -8.73 19.25 -9.36
C GLN A 120 -8.88 18.07 -8.40
N THR A 121 -9.32 16.94 -8.94
CA THR A 121 -9.29 15.65 -8.26
C THR A 121 -7.85 15.11 -8.27
N ILE A 122 -7.26 14.98 -7.09
CA ILE A 122 -5.91 14.43 -6.90
C ILE A 122 -6.03 13.01 -6.35
N ASN A 123 -5.37 12.06 -7.00
CA ASN A 123 -5.18 10.71 -6.50
C ASN A 123 -3.73 10.55 -6.05
N ALA A 124 -3.51 10.28 -4.76
CA ALA A 124 -2.20 10.20 -4.15
C ALA A 124 -2.03 8.88 -3.38
N SER A 125 -0.84 8.29 -3.48
CA SER A 125 -0.44 7.17 -2.63
C SER A 125 -0.37 7.62 -1.17
N THR A 126 -0.63 6.71 -0.24
CA THR A 126 -0.58 7.03 1.18
C THR A 126 -0.26 5.78 2.03
N ASN A 127 -0.53 5.85 3.32
CA ASN A 127 -0.29 4.79 4.29
C ASN A 127 -1.58 4.43 5.06
N TYR A 128 -1.46 3.39 5.88
CA TYR A 128 -2.54 2.88 6.70
C TYR A 128 -3.16 3.94 7.62
N ASP A 129 -2.35 4.81 8.23
CA ASP A 129 -2.85 5.79 9.21
C ASP A 129 -3.77 6.82 8.55
N VAL A 130 -3.38 7.32 7.37
CA VAL A 130 -4.22 8.22 6.56
C VAL A 130 -5.52 7.54 6.16
N TYR A 131 -5.46 6.29 5.68
CA TYR A 131 -6.66 5.51 5.37
C TYR A 131 -7.58 5.41 6.59
N ARG A 132 -7.05 5.07 7.77
CA ARG A 132 -7.87 4.98 9.00
C ARG A 132 -8.42 6.31 9.45
N THR A 133 -7.70 7.42 9.26
CA THR A 133 -8.21 8.76 9.54
C THR A 133 -9.42 9.06 8.66
N VAL A 134 -9.34 8.77 7.36
CA VAL A 134 -10.47 8.95 6.42
C VAL A 134 -11.68 8.12 6.86
N VAL A 135 -11.50 6.84 7.18
CA VAL A 135 -12.59 5.96 7.66
C VAL A 135 -13.27 6.54 8.92
N LYS A 136 -12.51 7.15 9.82
CA LYS A 136 -13.06 7.78 11.05
C LYS A 136 -13.77 9.10 10.78
N ALA A 137 -13.34 9.86 9.77
CA ALA A 137 -13.85 11.20 9.48
C ALA A 137 -15.15 11.17 8.65
N LEU A 138 -15.29 10.20 7.73
CA LEU A 138 -16.41 10.10 6.79
C LEU A 138 -17.81 10.03 7.42
N PRO A 139 -18.06 9.25 8.50
CA PRO A 139 -19.41 9.15 9.08
C PRO A 139 -20.00 10.49 9.54
N ASN A 140 -19.13 11.45 9.88
CA ASN A 140 -19.53 12.79 10.30
C ASN A 140 -19.12 13.88 9.29
N GLN A 141 -18.68 13.49 8.08
CA GLN A 141 -18.25 14.40 7.01
C GLN A 141 -17.23 15.46 7.47
N ARG A 142 -16.34 15.09 8.39
CA ARG A 142 -15.38 16.05 8.96
C ARG A 142 -14.29 16.39 7.96
N PRO A 143 -13.91 17.67 7.78
CA PRO A 143 -12.78 18.01 6.92
C PRO A 143 -11.46 17.39 7.41
N LEU A 144 -10.55 17.14 6.48
CA LEU A 144 -9.20 16.67 6.76
C LEU A 144 -8.18 17.76 6.44
N GLU A 145 -7.15 17.83 7.27
CA GLU A 145 -5.89 18.50 6.95
C GLU A 145 -4.86 17.45 6.56
N LEU A 146 -4.46 17.47 5.31
CA LEU A 146 -3.49 16.56 4.71
C LEU A 146 -2.10 17.19 4.76
N THR A 147 -1.11 16.41 5.19
CA THR A 147 0.31 16.77 5.07
C THR A 147 0.89 15.99 3.91
N LEU A 148 1.34 16.71 2.88
CA LEU A 148 1.92 16.15 1.67
C LEU A 148 3.42 15.89 1.85
N GLY A 149 3.91 14.85 1.18
CA GLY A 149 5.32 14.55 1.11
C GLY A 149 6.05 15.32 0.01
N VAL A 150 7.36 15.12 -0.06
CA VAL A 150 8.20 15.72 -1.11
C VAL A 150 7.64 15.27 -2.48
N ASP A 151 7.30 16.24 -3.32
CA ASP A 151 6.65 16.11 -4.65
C ASP A 151 5.11 15.98 -4.67
N ASP A 152 4.41 16.18 -3.56
CA ASP A 152 2.92 16.21 -3.47
C ASP A 152 2.18 14.96 -3.96
N LYS A 153 2.90 13.89 -4.31
CA LYS A 153 2.34 12.61 -4.82
C LYS A 153 2.01 11.61 -3.71
N PHE A 154 2.46 11.89 -2.50
CA PHE A 154 2.26 11.02 -1.35
C PHE A 154 1.70 11.81 -0.18
N VAL A 155 0.56 11.38 0.37
CA VAL A 155 0.02 11.97 1.60
C VAL A 155 0.65 11.25 2.78
N GLN A 156 1.46 11.97 3.56
CA GLN A 156 2.18 11.42 4.70
C GLN A 156 1.28 11.29 5.94
N LYS A 157 0.41 12.28 6.15
CA LYS A 157 -0.42 12.38 7.36
C LYS A 157 -1.76 13.01 7.02
N ALA A 158 -2.79 12.65 7.78
CA ALA A 158 -4.08 13.31 7.78
C ALA A 158 -4.55 13.50 9.23
N ASP A 159 -5.05 14.68 9.53
CA ASP A 159 -5.67 15.03 10.81
C ASP A 159 -7.12 15.45 10.59
N ILE A 160 -8.03 15.01 11.46
CA ILE A 160 -9.44 15.40 11.39
C ILE A 160 -9.63 16.76 12.05
N LYS A 161 -10.19 17.72 11.31
CA LYS A 161 -10.57 19.05 11.82
C LYS A 161 -11.90 19.02 12.55
#